data_AF-A0A7X8DI21-F1
#
_entry.id   AF-A0A7X8DI21-F1
#
_cell.length_a   1.000
_cell.length_b   1.000
_cell.length_c   1.000
_cell.angle_alpha   90.00
_cell.angle_beta   90.00
_cell.angle_gamma   90.00
#
_symmetry.space_group_name_H-M   'P 1'
#
loop_
_entity.id
_entity.type
_entity.pdbx_description
1 polymer ?
#
loop_
_entity_poly.entity_id
_entity_poly.type
_entity_poly.pdbx_seq_one_letter_code
_entity_poly.pdbx_strand_id
1 'polypeptide(L)'
;ESLRVGEGEVGEVEGINVSTQEAADEAITIINDAIETVSAERSKLGAMQNRLEHTIANLGTSAENLQAAESRIRDLDMAQEIMEFTKSNILNQAATAMLAQANMAPQTVLQLLG
;
A
#
# COMPACT_ATOMS: atom_id res chain seq x y z
N GLU A 1 -35.44 17.20 55.65
CA GLU A 1 -34.65 18.43 55.55
C GLU A 1 -33.22 18.04 55.81
N SER A 2 -32.23 18.11 54.94
CA SER A 2 -32.04 18.59 53.56
C SER A 2 -30.68 17.98 53.18
N LEU A 3 -30.58 17.25 52.06
CA LEU A 3 -29.82 17.71 50.88
C LEU A 3 -28.36 18.09 51.25
N ARG A 4 -27.29 17.42 50.77
CA ARG A 4 -26.96 17.10 49.38
C ARG A 4 -25.85 16.05 49.32
N VAL A 5 -26.08 15.03 48.49
CA VAL A 5 -25.02 14.29 47.80
C VAL A 5 -24.60 15.15 46.61
N GLY A 6 -23.29 15.28 46.38
CA GLY A 6 -22.73 15.76 45.12
C GLY A 6 -21.73 16.89 45.27
N GLU A 7 -20.44 16.54 45.17
CA GLU A 7 -19.56 17.06 44.13
C GLU A 7 -18.36 16.11 44.02
N GLY A 8 -18.24 15.45 42.87
CA GLY A 8 -17.00 14.81 42.49
C GLY A 8 -16.03 15.92 42.15
N GLU A 9 -15.16 16.26 43.09
CA GLU A 9 -13.96 17.02 42.77
C GLU A 9 -12.92 16.01 42.32
N VAL A 10 -12.58 16.12 41.03
CA VAL A 10 -11.29 15.64 40.52
C VAL A 10 -10.26 16.31 41.39
N GLY A 11 -9.70 15.55 42.35
CA GLY A 11 -8.73 16.04 43.30
C GLY A 11 -7.64 16.78 42.56
N GLU A 12 -7.61 18.09 42.76
CA GLU A 12 -6.46 18.94 42.52
C GLU A 12 -5.26 18.21 43.15
N VAL A 13 -4.18 18.01 42.39
CA VAL A 13 -2.97 17.39 42.92
C VAL A 13 -2.29 18.39 43.87
N GLU A 14 -2.92 18.67 45.01
CA GLU A 14 -2.20 19.15 46.18
C GLU A 14 -1.19 18.06 46.51
N GLY A 15 0.09 18.40 46.39
CA GLY A 15 1.19 17.45 46.28
C GLY A 15 1.11 16.30 47.29
N ILE A 16 1.51 15.12 46.83
CA ILE A 16 1.65 13.89 47.62
C ILE A 16 2.27 14.21 48.99
N ASN A 17 1.47 14.12 50.05
CA ASN A 17 1.91 14.38 51.42
C ASN A 17 2.25 13.05 52.10
N VAL A 18 3.54 12.86 52.43
CA VAL A 18 4.05 11.62 53.05
C VAL A 18 4.37 11.82 54.54
N SER A 19 3.82 12.87 55.15
CA SER A 19 4.19 13.27 56.53
C SER A 19 3.57 12.37 57.60
N THR A 20 2.47 11.67 57.29
CA THR A 20 1.81 10.71 58.19
C THR A 20 1.65 9.37 57.48
N GLN A 21 1.50 8.29 58.26
CA GLN A 21 1.35 6.94 57.70
C GLN A 21 0.09 6.81 56.82
N GLU A 22 -1.01 7.40 57.27
CA GLU A 22 -2.29 7.41 56.53
C GLU A 22 -2.19 8.20 55.20
N ALA A 23 -1.54 9.37 55.22
CA ALA A 23 -1.34 10.16 54.00
C ALA A 23 -0.35 9.49 53.02
N ALA A 24 0.64 8.75 53.55
CA ALA A 24 1.54 7.94 52.73
C ALA A 24 0.80 6.77 52.04
N ASP A 25 -0.12 6.10 52.74
CA ASP A 25 -0.93 5.01 52.16
C ASP A 25 -1.89 5.52 51.07
N GLU A 26 -2.50 6.69 51.27
CA GLU A 26 -3.34 7.35 50.27
C GLU A 26 -2.52 7.76 49.03
N ALA A 27 -1.34 8.35 49.24
CA ALA A 27 -0.42 8.70 48.16
C ALA A 27 0.03 7.49 47.33
N ILE A 28 0.31 6.34 47.98
CA ILE A 28 0.67 5.10 47.28
C ILE A 28 -0.48 4.63 46.40
N THR A 29 -1.72 4.72 46.88
CA THR A 29 -2.92 4.36 46.10
C THR A 29 -3.04 5.24 44.85
N ILE A 30 -2.94 6.56 45.01
CA ILE A 30 -3.02 7.52 43.90
C ILE A 30 -1.93 7.25 42.85
N ILE A 31 -0.69 6.98 43.29
CA ILE A 31 0.41 6.66 42.38
C ILE A 31 0.16 5.34 41.65
N ASN A 32 -0.35 4.31 42.34
CA ASN A 32 -0.68 3.03 41.71
C ASN A 32 -1.75 3.19 40.63
N ASP A 33 -2.82 3.93 40.90
CA ASP A 33 -3.88 4.21 39.93
C ASP A 33 -3.35 4.99 38.71
N ALA A 34 -2.45 5.95 38.94
CA ALA A 34 -1.78 6.68 37.88
C ALA A 34 -0.86 5.77 37.04
N ILE A 35 -0.13 4.85 37.68
CA ILE A 35 0.72 3.85 37.00
C ILE A 35 -0.14 2.90 36.17
N GLU A 36 -1.25 2.40 36.71
CA GLU A 36 -2.19 1.54 35.99
C GLU A 36 -2.76 2.25 34.76
N THR A 37 -3.15 3.52 34.89
CA THR A 37 -3.64 4.34 33.78
C THR A 37 -2.59 4.50 32.68
N VAL A 38 -1.35 4.87 33.05
CA VAL A 38 -0.24 5.01 32.09
C VAL A 38 0.09 3.67 31.44
N SER A 39 0.06 2.58 32.21
CA SER A 39 0.30 1.22 31.70
C SER A 39 -0.77 0.81 30.69
N ALA A 40 -2.04 1.09 30.97
CA ALA A 40 -3.16 0.81 30.06
C ALA A 40 -3.02 1.58 28.74
N GLU A 41 -2.67 2.87 28.79
CA GLU A 41 -2.42 3.67 27.58
C GLU A 41 -1.19 3.16 26.81
N ARG A 42 -0.12 2.75 27.49
CA ARG A 42 1.06 2.12 26.86
C ARG A 42 0.69 0.81 26.15
N SER A 43 -0.12 -0.03 26.79
CA SER A 43 -0.61 -1.28 26.17
C SER A 43 -1.44 -0.99 24.92
N LYS A 44 -2.31 0.02 24.95
CA LYS A 44 -3.10 0.45 23.80
C LYS A 44 -2.21 0.96 22.66
N LEU A 45 -1.18 1.74 22.96
CA LEU A 45 -0.20 2.18 21.97
C LEU A 45 0.59 1.01 21.37
N GLY A 46 0.98 0.02 22.18
CA GLY A 46 1.63 -1.20 21.69
C GLY A 46 0.71 -2.00 20.75
N ALA A 47 -0.56 -2.14 21.09
CA ALA A 47 -1.55 -2.79 20.22
C ALA A 47 -1.74 -2.04 18.89
N MET A 48 -1.75 -0.69 18.93
CA MET A 48 -1.80 0.13 17.73
C MET A 48 -0.55 -0.01 16.87
N GLN A 49 0.64 -0.09 17.47
CA GLN A 49 1.88 -0.36 16.75
C GLN A 49 1.83 -1.72 16.03
N ASN A 50 1.44 -2.80 16.71
CA ASN A 50 1.27 -4.11 16.09
C ASN A 50 0.29 -4.07 14.91
N ARG A 51 -0.83 -3.36 15.06
CA ARG A 51 -1.79 -3.16 13.96
C ARG A 51 -1.18 -2.41 12.79
N LEU A 52 -0.40 -1.37 13.04
CA LEU A 52 0.29 -0.60 12.00
C LEU A 52 1.32 -1.47 11.29
N GLU A 53 2.12 -2.26 12.01
CA GLU A 53 3.09 -3.19 11.43
C GLU A 53 2.41 -4.24 10.54
N HIS A 54 1.33 -4.86 11.01
CA HIS A 54 0.54 -5.79 10.19
C HIS A 54 -0.06 -5.11 8.96
N THR A 55 -0.55 -3.87 9.11
CA THR A 55 -1.11 -3.09 8.00
C THR A 55 -0.03 -2.77 6.97
N ILE A 56 1.15 -2.35 7.40
CA ILE A 56 2.32 -2.08 6.55
C ILE A 56 2.75 -3.34 5.81
N ALA A 57 2.87 -4.47 6.50
CA ALA A 57 3.25 -5.74 5.88
C ALA A 57 2.24 -6.15 4.80
N ASN A 58 0.94 -6.08 5.09
CA ASN A 58 -0.11 -6.40 4.14
C ASN A 58 -0.14 -5.45 2.93
N LEU A 59 0.06 -4.14 3.17
CA LEU A 59 0.18 -3.13 2.11
C LEU A 59 1.43 -3.38 1.24
N GLY A 60 2.56 -3.74 1.84
CA GLY A 60 3.78 -4.08 1.12
C GLY A 60 3.57 -5.25 0.17
N THR A 61 2.99 -6.35 0.65
CA THR A 61 2.65 -7.51 -0.20
C THR A 61 1.63 -7.15 -1.29
N SER A 62 0.63 -6.33 -0.97
CA SER A 62 -0.37 -5.88 -1.95
C SER A 62 0.26 -5.00 -3.03
N ALA A 63 1.15 -4.08 -2.65
CA ALA A 63 1.88 -3.21 -3.57
C ALA A 63 2.79 -4.01 -4.51
N GLU A 64 3.52 -5.01 -3.98
CA GLU A 64 4.34 -5.91 -4.79
C GLU A 64 3.50 -6.69 -5.81
N ASN A 65 2.36 -7.24 -5.38
CA ASN A 65 1.44 -7.96 -6.26
C ASN A 65 0.85 -7.05 -7.35
N LEU A 66 0.48 -5.81 -7.00
CA LEU A 66 -0.04 -4.83 -7.94
C LEU A 66 1.04 -4.38 -8.93
N GLN A 67 2.27 -4.12 -8.48
CA GLN A 67 3.38 -3.76 -9.37
C GLN A 67 3.72 -4.90 -10.33
N ALA A 68 3.71 -6.15 -9.86
CA ALA A 68 3.92 -7.31 -10.73
C ALA A 68 2.76 -7.50 -11.73
N ALA A 69 1.52 -7.19 -11.33
CA ALA A 69 0.38 -7.19 -12.25
C ALA A 69 0.50 -6.06 -13.28
N GLU A 70 0.86 -4.85 -12.87
CA GLU A 70 1.07 -3.69 -13.74
C GLU A 70 2.20 -3.93 -14.74
N SER A 71 3.34 -4.47 -14.29
CA SER A 71 4.45 -4.84 -15.20
C SER A 71 3.96 -5.83 -16.24
N ARG A 72 3.22 -6.87 -15.86
CA ARG A 72 2.67 -7.84 -16.81
C ARG A 72 1.71 -7.20 -17.81
N ILE A 73 0.81 -6.32 -17.36
CA ILE A 73 -0.11 -5.62 -18.26
C ILE A 73 0.67 -4.74 -19.24
N ARG A 74 1.61 -3.94 -18.73
CA ARG A 74 2.45 -3.06 -19.55
C ARG A 74 3.30 -3.84 -20.55
N ASP A 75 3.88 -4.95 -20.14
CA ASP A 75 4.72 -5.80 -20.99
C ASP A 75 3.85 -6.52 -22.05
N LEU A 76 2.63 -6.95 -21.71
CA LEU A 76 1.66 -7.52 -22.66
C LEU A 76 1.23 -6.50 -23.71
N ASP A 77 0.88 -5.28 -23.29
CA ASP A 77 0.46 -4.21 -24.18
C ASP A 77 1.62 -3.76 -25.09
N MET A 78 2.84 -3.64 -24.54
CA MET A 78 4.03 -3.34 -25.33
C MET A 78 4.33 -4.46 -26.34
N ALA A 79 4.25 -5.72 -25.92
CA ALA A 79 4.47 -6.85 -26.81
C ALA A 79 3.45 -6.85 -27.96
N GLN A 80 2.18 -6.59 -27.69
CA GLN A 80 1.15 -6.51 -28.72
C GLN A 80 1.43 -5.40 -29.74
N GLU A 81 1.76 -4.18 -29.28
CA GLU A 81 2.08 -3.06 -30.17
C GLU A 81 3.34 -3.33 -31.01
N ILE A 82 4.39 -3.91 -30.41
CA ILE A 82 5.62 -4.27 -31.12
C ILE A 82 5.36 -5.37 -32.15
N MET A 83 4.50 -6.35 -31.83
CA MET A 83 4.09 -7.39 -32.77
C MET A 83 3.31 -6.82 -33.95
N GLU A 84 2.39 -5.89 -33.70
CA GLU A 84 1.59 -5.23 -34.73
C GLU A 84 2.45 -4.32 -35.62
N PHE A 85 3.37 -3.56 -35.03
CA PHE A 85 4.39 -2.80 -35.74
C PHE A 85 5.30 -3.69 -36.58
N THR A 86 5.78 -4.81 -36.02
CA THR A 86 6.63 -5.77 -36.74
C THR A 86 5.88 -6.42 -37.89
N LYS A 87 4.64 -6.85 -37.68
CA LYS A 87 3.76 -7.40 -38.72
C LYS A 87 3.56 -6.38 -39.85
N SER A 88 3.31 -5.13 -39.51
CA SER A 88 3.14 -4.05 -40.48
C SER A 88 4.43 -3.79 -41.28
N ASN A 89 5.60 -3.83 -40.63
CA ASN A 89 6.89 -3.72 -41.33
C ASN A 89 7.15 -4.91 -42.26
N ILE A 90 6.90 -6.14 -41.80
CA ILE A 90 7.03 -7.34 -42.63
C ILE A 90 6.07 -7.28 -43.81
N LEU A 91 4.82 -6.85 -43.62
CA LEU A 91 3.86 -6.67 -44.72
C LEU A 91 4.33 -5.63 -45.74
N ASN A 92 4.90 -4.50 -45.30
CA ASN A 92 5.44 -3.50 -46.22
C ASN A 92 6.67 -4.02 -47.01
N GLN A 93 7.57 -4.75 -46.35
CA GLN A 93 8.72 -5.39 -47.01
C GLN A 93 8.27 -6.52 -47.95
N ALA A 94 7.28 -7.31 -47.56
CA ALA A 94 6.68 -8.34 -48.39
C ALA A 94 5.93 -7.73 -49.58
N ALA A 95 5.19 -6.64 -49.40
CA ALA A 95 4.46 -5.96 -50.47
C ALA A 95 5.42 -5.38 -51.53
N THR A 96 6.55 -4.80 -51.11
CA THR A 96 7.58 -4.30 -52.02
C THR A 96 8.28 -5.44 -52.77
N ALA A 97 8.62 -6.55 -52.10
CA ALA A 97 9.17 -7.75 -52.74
C ALA A 97 8.17 -8.44 -53.68
N MET A 98 6.89 -8.51 -53.28
CA MET A 98 5.79 -9.06 -54.09
C MET A 98 5.51 -8.19 -55.32
N LEU A 99 5.53 -6.86 -55.19
CA LEU A 99 5.41 -5.95 -56.33
C LEU A 99 6.59 -6.09 -57.30
N ALA A 100 7.81 -6.27 -56.79
CA ALA A 100 8.98 -6.53 -57.63
C ALA A 100 8.84 -7.87 -58.39
N GLN A 101 8.39 -8.93 -57.72
CA GLN A 101 8.15 -10.24 -58.35
C GLN A 101 6.99 -10.20 -59.36
N ALA A 102 5.90 -9.50 -59.03
CA ALA A 102 4.74 -9.32 -59.90
C ALA A 102 5.07 -8.48 -61.14
N ASN A 103 6.03 -7.55 -61.07
CA ASN A 103 6.51 -6.79 -62.24
C ASN A 103 7.48 -7.58 -63.13
N MET A 104 8.19 -8.58 -62.59
CA MET A 104 9.06 -9.46 -63.39
C MET A 104 8.28 -10.56 -64.14
N ALA A 105 7.17 -11.04 -63.58
CA ALA A 105 6.32 -12.05 -64.20
C ALA A 105 5.77 -11.69 -65.62
N PRO A 106 5.31 -10.46 -65.92
CA PRO A 106 4.85 -10.12 -67.27
C PRO A 106 5.98 -9.96 -68.29
N GLN A 107 7.21 -9.61 -67.88
CA GLN A 107 8.35 -9.46 -68.80
C GLN A 107 8.86 -10.82 -69.32
N THR A 108 8.79 -11.87 -68.51
CA THR A 108 9.15 -13.23 -68.95
C THR A 108 8.12 -13.82 -69.90
N VAL A 109 6.84 -13.45 -69.76
CA VAL A 109 5.78 -13.87 -70.70
C VAL A 109 5.90 -13.13 -72.04
N LEU A 110 6.33 -11.87 -72.06
CA LEU A 110 6.62 -11.13 -73.29
C LEU A 110 7.81 -11.70 -74.07
N GLN A 111 8.81 -12.29 -73.41
CA GLN A 111 9.90 -13.03 -74.07
C GLN A 111 9.48 -14.38 -74.66
N LEU A 112 8.34 -14.94 -74.23
CA LEU A 112 7.78 -16.17 -74.80
C LEU A 112 6.79 -15.90 -75.95
N LEU A 113 6.43 -14.64 -76.19
CA LEU A 113 5.49 -14.21 -77.24
C LEU A 113 6.16 -13.37 -78.35
N GLY A 114 7.41 -12.94 -78.19
CA GLY A 114 8.22 -12.27 -79.21
C GLY A 114 9.32 -13.18 -79.73
#